data_AF-B4K622-F1
#
_entry.id   AF-B4K622-F1
#
_cell.length_a   1.000
_cell.length_b   1.000
_cell.length_c   1.000
_cell.angle_alpha   90.00
_cell.angle_beta   90.00
_cell.angle_gamma   90.00
#
_symmetry.space_group_name_H-M   'P 1'
#
loop_
_entity.id
_entity.type
_entity.pdbx_description
1 polymer ?
#
loop_
_entity_poly.entity_id
_entity_poly.type
_entity_poly.pdbx_seq_one_letter_code
_entity_poly.pdbx_strand_id
1 'polypeptide(L)'
;MADTKQTVVEGVDALTLNGKSDAETVETATDAAGAEAGGTTTNADDVVDPWNVASSSDAGVDYDKLIKRFGSSKIDEELIARFEKITGKPAHHLIRRGIFFSHRDLHSILTLIEQGKPFYLYTGRGPSSGSLHVGHLVPFILTKWLQETFDVPLIIQLTDDEKTLWKDLKIEEAIRLARENAKDIVAMGFDLNKTFIFNNLEFMGKCPAFYQNIIRIQKCVTFNQVKGIFGFGDSDIIGKIGFPAAQAAPALSSTFPFIFGNKKVHCLIPCAIDQDPYFRMTRDVAPRLGFPKCALIHSSFFPALQGAKTKMSASEQNSAVFLTDTPKQIKNKINKYAFSGGRTTVEEHRQLGGIPDIDVAYQLLKFFLEDDKKLEEVRLAYSKGEMLTGEIKKLAVETLTPIVEQHQAARKLVTDEVLDKYFEIRALKFGS
;
A
#
# COMPACT_ATOMS: atom_id res chain seq x y z
N MET A 1 55.99 35.19 36.46
CA MET A 1 56.07 36.66 36.44
C MET A 1 55.13 37.17 35.37
N ALA A 2 54.24 38.10 35.75
CA ALA A 2 53.49 39.06 34.92
C ALA A 2 52.63 38.55 33.72
N ASP A 3 51.33 38.37 33.98
CA ASP A 3 50.22 39.24 33.53
C ASP A 3 50.28 39.89 32.12
N THR A 4 49.29 39.61 31.24
CA THR A 4 48.35 40.63 30.69
C THR A 4 47.33 40.12 29.65
N LYS A 5 46.06 40.42 29.95
CA LYS A 5 44.95 40.95 29.10
C LYS A 5 44.37 40.19 27.89
N GLN A 6 43.14 39.70 28.13
CA GLN A 6 42.04 39.64 27.16
C GLN A 6 41.72 41.00 26.55
N THR A 7 41.36 41.01 25.26
CA THR A 7 40.61 42.12 24.63
C THR A 7 39.49 41.53 23.78
N VAL A 8 38.27 41.97 24.09
CA VAL A 8 37.01 41.73 23.39
C VAL A 8 36.87 42.77 22.28
N VAL A 9 36.33 42.38 21.12
CA VAL A 9 35.76 43.32 20.15
C VAL A 9 34.39 42.78 19.71
N GLU A 10 33.36 43.59 19.96
CA GLU A 10 31.96 43.41 19.56
C GLU A 10 31.61 44.30 18.35
N GLY A 11 30.57 43.87 17.62
CA GLY A 11 29.62 44.72 16.87
C GLY A 11 29.79 44.74 15.35
N VAL A 12 28.77 44.80 14.49
CA VAL A 12 27.28 44.80 14.51
C VAL A 12 26.91 44.56 13.01
N ASP A 13 25.79 43.99 12.52
CA ASP A 13 24.39 44.41 12.64
C ASP A 13 23.45 43.32 12.10
N ALA A 14 22.41 43.02 12.87
CA ALA A 14 21.20 42.35 12.43
C ALA A 14 20.04 43.35 12.58
N LEU A 15 19.34 43.64 11.48
CA LEU A 15 18.17 44.49 11.45
C LEU A 15 16.92 43.70 11.86
N THR A 16 16.27 44.14 12.94
CA THR A 16 14.89 43.82 13.33
C THR A 16 14.01 45.05 13.19
N LEU A 17 12.76 44.90 12.74
CA LEU A 17 11.65 45.81 13.05
C LEU A 17 10.31 45.06 13.18
N ASN A 18 9.89 44.97 14.45
CA ASN A 18 8.58 44.87 15.11
C ASN A 18 7.23 44.80 14.35
N GLY A 19 6.32 44.07 15.00
CA GLY A 19 4.95 44.50 15.36
C GLY A 19 3.94 43.34 15.27
N LYS A 20 3.10 42.98 16.25
CA LYS A 20 2.78 43.47 17.60
C LYS A 20 2.14 42.28 18.34
N SER A 21 2.39 42.21 19.65
CA SER A 21 1.66 41.42 20.63
C SER A 21 0.29 42.05 20.90
N ASP A 22 -0.71 41.24 21.24
CA ASP A 22 -1.60 41.50 22.37
C ASP A 22 -2.04 40.15 22.96
N ALA A 23 -1.86 40.04 24.27
CA ALA A 23 -2.26 38.92 25.09
C ALA A 23 -3.39 39.40 26.01
N GLU A 24 -4.49 38.67 26.07
CA GLU A 24 -5.41 38.72 27.21
C GLU A 24 -5.74 37.29 27.66
N THR A 25 -5.40 37.04 28.92
CA THR A 25 -5.76 35.92 29.78
C THR A 25 -7.21 36.04 30.24
N VAL A 26 -8.02 34.97 30.24
CA VAL A 26 -9.03 34.72 31.29
C VAL A 26 -9.26 33.21 31.49
N GLU A 27 -9.47 32.87 32.76
CA GLU A 27 -9.62 31.61 33.46
C GLU A 27 -10.74 30.64 33.04
N THR A 28 -10.59 29.42 33.53
CA THR A 28 -11.53 28.31 33.61
C THR A 28 -12.75 28.58 34.50
N ALA A 29 -13.96 28.23 34.03
CA ALA A 29 -15.08 27.77 34.87
C ALA A 29 -16.10 26.98 34.04
N THR A 30 -16.75 26.03 34.70
CA THR A 30 -17.63 24.96 34.21
C THR A 30 -19.11 25.37 34.04
N ASP A 31 -19.82 24.52 33.30
CA ASP A 31 -21.26 24.20 33.30
C ASP A 31 -22.25 24.85 32.29
N ALA A 32 -22.72 23.94 31.43
CA ALA A 32 -24.11 23.64 31.04
C ALA A 32 -24.96 24.59 30.15
N ALA A 33 -25.37 23.98 29.01
CA ALA A 33 -26.65 24.10 28.30
C ALA A 33 -26.94 25.35 27.46
N GLY A 34 -27.09 25.14 26.14
CA GLY A 34 -27.65 26.10 25.20
C GLY A 34 -27.33 25.74 23.76
N ALA A 35 -28.05 24.78 23.19
CA ALA A 35 -27.99 24.47 21.78
C ALA A 35 -28.62 25.61 20.96
N GLU A 36 -27.89 26.16 19.99
CA GLU A 36 -28.52 26.76 18.81
C GLU A 36 -27.59 26.64 17.59
N ALA A 37 -28.24 26.34 16.47
CA ALA A 37 -27.67 25.74 15.28
C ALA A 37 -26.94 26.76 14.38
N GLY A 38 -25.67 26.47 14.09
CA GLY A 38 -24.91 27.08 13.01
C GLY A 38 -24.23 25.99 12.21
N GLY A 39 -24.94 25.43 11.23
CA GLY A 39 -24.42 24.39 10.34
C GLY A 39 -23.33 24.94 9.42
N THR A 40 -22.08 24.83 9.85
CA THR A 40 -20.91 24.79 8.97
C THR A 40 -20.47 23.33 8.87
N THR A 41 -20.92 22.63 7.83
CA THR A 41 -20.32 21.37 7.41
C THR A 41 -18.88 21.65 7.01
N THR A 42 -17.95 21.45 7.93
CA THR A 42 -16.54 21.31 7.59
C THR A 42 -16.44 20.09 6.68
N ASN A 43 -16.14 20.31 5.38
CA ASN A 43 -15.69 19.24 4.50
C ASN A 43 -14.34 18.76 5.07
N ALA A 44 -14.38 17.79 5.98
CA ALA A 44 -13.19 17.15 6.47
C ALA A 44 -12.54 16.37 5.33
N ASP A 45 -11.35 16.80 4.91
CA ASP A 45 -10.56 16.14 3.87
C ASP A 45 -10.21 14.69 4.26
N ASP A 46 -10.16 13.79 3.28
CA ASP A 46 -9.81 12.38 3.51
C ASP A 46 -8.38 12.25 4.08
N VAL A 47 -8.22 11.50 5.17
CA VAL A 47 -6.91 11.18 5.75
C VAL A 47 -6.36 9.95 5.04
N VAL A 48 -5.21 10.07 4.38
CA VAL A 48 -4.53 8.95 3.72
C VAL A 48 -3.04 9.06 3.99
N ASP A 49 -2.54 8.18 4.85
CA ASP A 49 -1.13 7.99 5.18
C ASP A 49 -0.83 6.48 5.34
N PRO A 50 0.45 6.04 5.45
CA PRO A 50 0.79 4.62 5.53
C PRO A 50 0.11 3.84 6.67
N TRP A 51 -0.31 4.54 7.73
CA TRP A 51 -0.91 3.96 8.93
C TRP A 51 -2.43 4.16 8.95
N ASN A 52 -2.95 5.29 8.49
CA ASN A 52 -4.36 5.67 8.61
C ASN A 52 -5.01 5.95 7.26
N VAL A 53 -6.20 5.40 7.07
CA VAL A 53 -7.10 5.74 5.96
C VAL A 53 -8.49 5.97 6.53
N ALA A 54 -9.00 7.20 6.40
CA ALA A 54 -10.33 7.57 6.86
C ALA A 54 -10.98 8.55 5.87
N SER A 55 -12.24 8.28 5.52
CA SER A 55 -13.08 9.18 4.75
C SER A 55 -14.36 9.52 5.52
N SER A 56 -14.81 10.77 5.39
CA SER A 56 -16.11 11.21 5.88
C SER A 56 -17.27 10.76 4.96
N SER A 57 -16.97 10.33 3.74
CA SER A 57 -17.94 9.90 2.71
C SER A 57 -18.28 8.42 2.80
N ASP A 58 -19.57 8.07 2.66
CA ASP A 58 -20.01 6.67 2.52
C ASP A 58 -19.52 6.01 1.21
N ALA A 59 -19.17 6.82 0.20
CA ALA A 59 -18.57 6.35 -1.04
C ALA A 59 -17.06 6.05 -0.90
N GLY A 60 -16.46 6.35 0.26
CA GLY A 60 -15.03 6.22 0.52
C GLY A 60 -14.19 7.37 -0.05
N VAL A 61 -12.89 7.12 -0.21
CA VAL A 61 -11.88 8.11 -0.57
C VAL A 61 -12.09 8.68 -1.98
N ASP A 62 -11.98 10.01 -2.11
CA ASP A 62 -11.95 10.69 -3.42
C ASP A 62 -10.56 10.54 -4.06
N TYR A 63 -10.44 9.51 -4.91
CA TYR A 63 -9.19 9.15 -5.56
C TYR A 63 -8.69 10.20 -6.58
N ASP A 64 -9.58 10.96 -7.23
CA ASP A 64 -9.19 12.03 -8.17
C ASP A 64 -8.62 13.25 -7.41
N LYS A 65 -9.19 13.61 -6.25
CA LYS A 65 -8.56 14.59 -5.35
C LYS A 65 -7.24 14.08 -4.81
N LEU A 66 -7.15 12.79 -4.46
CA LEU A 66 -5.93 12.19 -3.93
C LEU A 66 -4.79 12.21 -4.96
N ILE A 67 -5.08 11.98 -6.25
CA ILE A 67 -4.12 12.14 -7.35
C ILE A 67 -3.51 13.55 -7.34
N LYS A 68 -4.36 14.58 -7.26
CA LYS A 68 -3.92 15.98 -7.24
C LYS A 68 -3.09 16.30 -6.01
N ARG A 69 -3.54 15.87 -4.82
CA ARG A 69 -2.86 16.10 -3.54
C ARG A 69 -1.47 15.47 -3.51
N PHE A 70 -1.36 14.23 -4.00
CA PHE A 70 -0.08 13.51 -4.01
C PHE A 70 0.78 13.90 -5.22
N GLY A 71 0.20 14.57 -6.23
CA GLY A 71 0.89 14.94 -7.46
C GLY A 71 1.30 13.72 -8.29
N SER A 72 0.45 12.68 -8.30
CA SER A 72 0.62 11.50 -9.15
C SER A 72 -0.13 11.67 -10.48
N SER A 73 -0.03 10.71 -11.38
CA SER A 73 -0.72 10.72 -12.68
C SER A 73 -1.84 9.69 -12.70
N LYS A 74 -2.97 9.99 -13.36
CA LYS A 74 -4.06 9.03 -13.56
C LYS A 74 -3.65 7.98 -14.59
N ILE A 75 -4.03 6.72 -14.41
CA ILE A 75 -3.98 5.73 -15.47
C ILE A 75 -5.15 5.98 -16.40
N ASP A 76 -4.87 6.45 -17.60
CA ASP A 76 -5.86 6.76 -18.63
C ASP A 76 -5.96 5.65 -19.69
N GLU A 77 -6.92 5.82 -20.61
CA GLU A 77 -7.17 4.86 -21.69
C GLU A 77 -5.97 4.74 -22.63
N GLU A 78 -5.19 5.80 -22.83
CA GLU A 78 -3.98 5.78 -23.66
C GLU A 78 -2.92 4.86 -23.06
N LEU A 79 -2.66 4.99 -21.75
CA LEU A 79 -1.71 4.15 -21.03
C LEU A 79 -2.15 2.69 -21.02
N ILE A 80 -3.45 2.42 -20.83
CA ILE A 80 -4.02 1.06 -20.91
C ILE A 80 -3.82 0.48 -22.31
N ALA A 81 -4.18 1.23 -23.36
CA ALA A 81 -4.01 0.78 -24.75
C ALA A 81 -2.54 0.50 -25.10
N ARG A 82 -1.61 1.32 -24.58
CA ARG A 82 -0.17 1.07 -24.74
C ARG A 82 0.28 -0.20 -24.01
N PHE A 83 -0.25 -0.45 -22.82
CA PHE A 83 0.00 -1.68 -22.07
C PHE A 83 -0.42 -2.92 -22.86
N GLU A 84 -1.63 -2.90 -23.42
CA GLU A 84 -2.18 -4.00 -24.20
C GLU A 84 -1.41 -4.22 -25.49
N LYS A 85 -1.02 -3.13 -26.17
CA LYS A 85 -0.20 -3.19 -27.38
C LYS A 85 1.17 -3.83 -27.13
N ILE A 86 1.85 -3.46 -26.03
CA ILE A 86 3.17 -4.00 -25.69
C ILE A 86 3.09 -5.48 -25.28
N THR A 87 2.05 -5.84 -24.52
CA THR A 87 1.93 -7.18 -23.94
C THR A 87 1.23 -8.19 -24.86
N GLY A 88 0.54 -7.72 -25.90
CA GLY A 88 -0.22 -8.56 -26.82
C GLY A 88 -1.46 -9.23 -26.18
N LYS A 89 -1.86 -8.78 -24.99
CA LYS A 89 -3.00 -9.33 -24.23
C LYS A 89 -3.75 -8.21 -23.50
N PRO A 90 -5.01 -8.43 -23.11
CA PRO A 90 -5.77 -7.45 -22.32
C PRO A 90 -5.03 -7.08 -21.03
N ALA A 91 -5.13 -5.81 -20.64
CA ALA A 91 -4.59 -5.36 -19.36
C ALA A 91 -5.32 -6.08 -18.22
N HIS A 92 -4.65 -6.23 -17.07
CA HIS A 92 -5.27 -6.87 -15.91
C HIS A 92 -6.58 -6.17 -15.55
N HIS A 93 -7.62 -6.92 -15.15
CA HIS A 93 -8.92 -6.33 -14.83
C HIS A 93 -8.84 -5.29 -13.69
N LEU A 94 -7.89 -5.44 -12.77
CA LEU A 94 -7.62 -4.43 -11.74
C LEU A 94 -7.14 -3.08 -12.33
N ILE A 95 -6.47 -3.08 -13.48
CA ILE A 95 -6.12 -1.85 -14.21
C ILE A 95 -7.35 -1.34 -14.97
N ARG A 96 -7.99 -2.20 -15.77
CA ARG A 96 -9.14 -1.83 -16.63
C ARG A 96 -10.33 -1.29 -15.85
N ARG A 97 -10.52 -1.74 -14.60
CA ARG A 97 -11.61 -1.32 -13.70
C ARG A 97 -11.24 -0.14 -12.79
N GLY A 98 -10.08 0.48 -13.01
CA GLY A 98 -9.59 1.60 -12.21
C GLY A 98 -9.37 1.27 -10.73
N ILE A 99 -9.05 0.02 -10.41
CA ILE A 99 -8.59 -0.35 -9.07
C ILE A 99 -7.14 0.09 -8.91
N PHE A 100 -6.29 -0.22 -9.89
CA PHE A 100 -5.04 0.50 -10.07
C PHE A 100 -5.31 1.70 -10.95
N PHE A 101 -5.35 2.88 -10.33
CA PHE A 101 -5.92 4.09 -10.92
C PHE A 101 -4.91 5.22 -11.11
N SER A 102 -3.76 5.14 -10.42
CA SER A 102 -2.73 6.16 -10.43
C SER A 102 -1.35 5.55 -10.65
N HIS A 103 -0.42 6.33 -11.18
CA HIS A 103 0.95 5.92 -11.43
C HIS A 103 1.95 7.07 -11.30
N ARG A 104 3.25 6.72 -11.33
CA ARG A 104 4.36 7.65 -11.58
C ARG A 104 5.33 6.99 -12.55
N ASP A 105 5.71 7.70 -13.62
CA ASP A 105 6.69 7.25 -14.62
C ASP A 105 6.43 5.85 -15.23
N LEU A 106 5.16 5.40 -15.28
CA LEU A 106 4.81 4.11 -15.86
C LEU A 106 5.05 4.07 -17.37
N HIS A 107 4.84 5.20 -18.08
CA HIS A 107 5.26 5.36 -19.47
C HIS A 107 6.76 5.09 -19.67
N SER A 108 7.60 5.46 -18.70
CA SER A 108 9.05 5.20 -18.77
C SER A 108 9.36 3.71 -18.69
N ILE A 109 8.65 2.95 -17.85
CA ILE A 109 8.76 1.49 -17.80
C ILE A 109 8.34 0.86 -19.12
N LEU A 110 7.22 1.28 -19.68
CA LEU A 110 6.75 0.80 -20.99
C LEU A 110 7.77 1.09 -22.10
N THR A 111 8.41 2.27 -22.07
CA THR A 111 9.51 2.61 -23.00
C THR A 111 10.72 1.70 -22.82
N LEU A 112 11.06 1.30 -21.59
CA LEU A 112 12.16 0.35 -21.36
C LEU A 112 11.86 -1.02 -21.96
N ILE A 113 10.62 -1.49 -21.82
CA ILE A 113 10.16 -2.76 -22.39
C ILE A 113 10.29 -2.73 -23.91
N GLU A 114 9.79 -1.68 -24.57
CA GLU A 114 9.91 -1.50 -26.03
C GLU A 114 11.38 -1.48 -26.50
N GLN A 115 12.30 -1.00 -25.65
CA GLN A 115 13.74 -0.96 -25.92
C GLN A 115 14.48 -2.24 -25.54
N GLY A 116 13.81 -3.27 -25.00
CA GLY A 116 14.46 -4.47 -24.49
C GLY A 116 15.39 -4.21 -23.30
N LYS A 117 15.16 -3.13 -22.54
CA LYS A 117 15.97 -2.76 -21.37
C LYS A 117 15.38 -3.35 -20.09
N PRO A 118 16.23 -3.83 -19.16
CA PRO A 118 15.76 -4.45 -17.94
C PRO A 118 15.17 -3.44 -16.96
N PHE A 119 14.15 -3.89 -16.24
CA PHE A 119 13.66 -3.29 -15.00
C PHE A 119 13.32 -4.42 -14.02
N TYR A 120 13.07 -4.10 -12.75
CA TYR A 120 12.62 -5.07 -11.75
C TYR A 120 11.41 -4.56 -10.98
N LEU A 121 10.67 -5.50 -10.41
CA LEU A 121 9.54 -5.21 -9.53
C LEU A 121 10.01 -5.19 -8.08
N TYR A 122 9.43 -4.28 -7.31
CA TYR A 122 9.58 -4.24 -5.86
C TYR A 122 8.22 -4.00 -5.22
N THR A 123 7.84 -4.84 -4.27
CA THR A 123 6.70 -4.58 -3.38
C THR A 123 7.06 -5.04 -1.96
N GLY A 124 6.17 -4.82 -0.99
CA GLY A 124 6.47 -5.17 0.39
C GLY A 124 5.25 -5.44 1.24
N ARG A 125 5.50 -5.98 2.43
CA ARG A 125 4.50 -6.29 3.43
C ARG A 125 5.07 -6.07 4.82
N GLY A 126 4.35 -5.29 5.63
CA GLY A 126 4.58 -5.22 7.06
C GLY A 126 3.90 -6.36 7.82
N PRO A 127 4.63 -7.35 8.36
CA PRO A 127 4.05 -8.56 8.94
C PRO A 127 3.43 -8.29 10.32
N SER A 128 2.13 -7.99 10.32
CA SER A 128 1.43 -7.47 11.50
C SER A 128 0.51 -8.46 12.20
N SER A 129 0.30 -9.65 11.63
CA SER A 129 -0.64 -10.69 12.07
C SER A 129 -0.22 -12.04 11.50
N GLY A 130 -0.66 -13.15 12.11
CA GLY A 130 -0.31 -14.50 11.68
C GLY A 130 -0.95 -14.97 10.37
N SER A 131 -1.89 -14.19 9.80
CA SER A 131 -2.58 -14.49 8.54
C SER A 131 -2.88 -13.20 7.79
N LEU A 132 -2.82 -13.27 6.45
CA LEU A 132 -3.28 -12.21 5.56
C LEU A 132 -4.82 -12.24 5.40
N HIS A 133 -5.37 -11.16 4.86
CA HIS A 133 -6.76 -11.08 4.41
C HIS A 133 -6.81 -10.80 2.92
N VAL A 134 -7.97 -10.99 2.29
CA VAL A 134 -8.14 -10.86 0.83
C VAL A 134 -7.69 -9.48 0.31
N GLY A 135 -7.86 -8.41 1.08
CA GLY A 135 -7.34 -7.09 0.72
C GLY A 135 -5.82 -7.03 0.53
N HIS A 136 -5.04 -7.84 1.25
CA HIS A 136 -3.59 -7.93 1.06
C HIS A 136 -3.21 -8.61 -0.26
N LEU A 137 -4.10 -9.43 -0.83
CA LEU A 137 -3.83 -10.10 -2.10
C LEU A 137 -3.78 -9.11 -3.26
N VAL A 138 -4.49 -7.99 -3.20
CA VAL A 138 -4.67 -7.08 -4.36
C VAL A 138 -3.34 -6.58 -4.94
N PRO A 139 -2.39 -6.02 -4.16
CA PRO A 139 -1.07 -5.66 -4.67
C PRO A 139 -0.29 -6.86 -5.23
N PHE A 140 -0.36 -8.02 -4.57
CA PHE A 140 0.38 -9.20 -4.97
C PHE A 140 -0.19 -9.87 -6.24
N ILE A 141 -1.51 -9.87 -6.44
CA ILE A 141 -2.17 -10.37 -7.66
C ILE A 141 -1.65 -9.59 -8.86
N LEU A 142 -1.69 -8.25 -8.78
CA LEU A 142 -1.16 -7.45 -9.89
C LEU A 142 0.35 -7.65 -10.04
N THR A 143 1.10 -7.69 -8.94
CA THR A 143 2.56 -7.89 -9.00
C THR A 143 2.93 -9.20 -9.68
N LYS A 144 2.20 -10.28 -9.38
CA LYS A 144 2.38 -11.59 -10.03
C LYS A 144 2.09 -11.50 -11.51
N TRP A 145 0.96 -10.88 -11.88
CA TRP A 145 0.62 -10.68 -13.29
C TRP A 145 1.68 -9.85 -14.02
N LEU A 146 2.22 -8.79 -13.41
CA LEU A 146 3.30 -7.98 -13.97
C LEU A 146 4.59 -8.81 -14.15
N GLN A 147 4.94 -9.63 -13.16
CA GLN A 147 6.11 -10.52 -13.23
C GLN A 147 5.98 -11.49 -14.41
N GLU A 148 4.85 -12.15 -14.54
CA GLU A 148 4.62 -13.15 -15.61
C GLU A 148 4.49 -12.49 -16.99
N THR A 149 3.93 -11.28 -17.05
CA THR A 149 3.71 -10.56 -18.30
C THR A 149 4.99 -10.00 -18.89
N PHE A 150 5.88 -9.50 -18.04
CA PHE A 150 7.11 -8.84 -18.48
C PHE A 150 8.37 -9.66 -18.28
N ASP A 151 8.26 -10.84 -17.67
CA ASP A 151 9.38 -11.75 -17.41
C ASP A 151 10.53 -11.09 -16.61
N VAL A 152 10.16 -10.37 -15.55
CA VAL A 152 11.09 -9.54 -14.76
C VAL A 152 11.34 -10.08 -13.35
N PRO A 153 12.49 -9.79 -12.73
CA PRO A 153 12.75 -10.18 -11.36
C PRO A 153 11.88 -9.36 -10.39
N LEU A 154 11.51 -9.98 -9.27
CA LEU A 154 10.70 -9.43 -8.20
C LEU A 154 11.43 -9.51 -6.88
N ILE A 155 11.42 -8.39 -6.16
CA ILE A 155 11.89 -8.29 -4.79
C ILE A 155 10.68 -8.02 -3.88
N ILE A 156 10.56 -8.78 -2.79
CA ILE A 156 9.53 -8.60 -1.77
C ILE A 156 10.19 -8.32 -0.41
N GLN A 157 9.98 -7.11 0.12
CA GLN A 157 10.45 -6.73 1.44
C GLN A 157 9.42 -7.07 2.52
N LEU A 158 9.88 -7.70 3.61
CA LEU A 158 9.10 -7.91 4.82
C LEU A 158 9.65 -7.02 5.94
N THR A 159 8.87 -6.00 6.32
CA THR A 159 9.30 -4.95 7.26
C THR A 159 9.04 -5.35 8.72
N ASP A 160 9.67 -6.43 9.17
CA ASP A 160 9.59 -6.91 10.55
C ASP A 160 10.21 -5.94 11.56
N ASP A 161 11.26 -5.21 11.17
CA ASP A 161 11.81 -4.09 11.91
C ASP A 161 10.78 -2.96 12.12
N GLU A 162 10.04 -2.57 11.08
CA GLU A 162 8.92 -1.61 11.19
C GLU A 162 7.90 -2.09 12.22
N LYS A 163 7.46 -3.35 12.13
CA LYS A 163 6.45 -3.84 13.07
C LYS A 163 6.95 -3.93 14.50
N THR A 164 8.24 -4.20 14.69
CA THR A 164 8.90 -4.10 16.00
C THR A 164 8.92 -2.67 16.52
N LEU A 165 9.11 -1.67 15.65
CA LEU A 165 9.18 -0.25 16.02
C LEU A 165 7.81 0.40 16.27
N TRP A 166 6.76 -0.07 15.59
CA TRP A 166 5.40 0.50 15.67
C TRP A 166 4.44 -0.25 16.60
N LYS A 167 4.71 -1.52 16.89
CA LYS A 167 3.87 -2.35 17.77
C LYS A 167 4.67 -2.86 18.94
N ASP A 168 3.97 -3.22 20.02
CA ASP A 168 4.55 -3.97 21.13
C ASP A 168 4.77 -5.42 20.69
N LEU A 169 5.88 -5.65 19.98
CA LEU A 169 6.24 -6.93 19.37
C LEU A 169 7.73 -7.20 19.61
N LYS A 170 8.05 -8.39 20.11
CA LYS A 170 9.46 -8.82 20.23
C LYS A 170 10.06 -9.10 18.86
N ILE A 171 11.37 -8.92 18.73
CA ILE A 171 12.13 -9.15 17.50
C ILE A 171 11.91 -10.58 16.96
N GLU A 172 11.98 -11.58 17.85
CA GLU A 172 11.83 -12.99 17.47
C GLU A 172 10.43 -13.29 16.91
N GLU A 173 9.42 -12.65 17.50
CA GLU A 173 8.04 -12.77 17.02
C GLU A 173 7.83 -12.04 15.69
N ALA A 174 8.46 -10.87 15.51
CA ALA A 174 8.41 -10.14 14.24
C ALA A 174 9.03 -10.95 13.09
N ILE A 175 10.18 -11.59 13.33
CA ILE A 175 10.84 -12.50 12.37
C ILE A 175 9.94 -13.71 12.09
N ARG A 176 9.33 -14.32 13.11
CA ARG A 176 8.39 -15.44 12.95
C ARG A 176 7.19 -15.03 12.09
N LEU A 177 6.59 -13.87 12.36
CA LEU A 177 5.47 -13.35 11.59
C LEU A 177 5.86 -13.02 10.14
N ALA A 178 7.08 -12.52 9.90
CA ALA A 178 7.60 -12.33 8.55
C ALA A 178 7.61 -13.64 7.78
N ARG A 179 8.15 -14.72 8.38
CA ARG A 179 8.18 -16.05 7.75
C ARG A 179 6.77 -16.60 7.50
N GLU A 180 5.84 -16.45 8.43
CA GLU A 180 4.46 -16.91 8.23
C GLU A 180 3.71 -16.12 7.14
N ASN A 181 3.92 -14.79 7.06
CA ASN A 181 3.36 -13.97 5.98
C ASN A 181 4.02 -14.31 4.63
N ALA A 182 5.31 -14.66 4.63
CA ALA A 182 6.02 -15.11 3.44
C ALA A 182 5.43 -16.42 2.90
N LYS A 183 4.98 -17.36 3.75
CA LYS A 183 4.24 -18.55 3.31
C LYS A 183 2.96 -18.18 2.57
N ASP A 184 2.22 -17.19 3.05
CA ASP A 184 1.01 -16.69 2.37
C ASP A 184 1.34 -16.08 1.00
N ILE A 185 2.45 -15.35 0.89
CA ILE A 185 2.90 -14.73 -0.36
C ILE A 185 3.37 -15.80 -1.36
N VAL A 186 4.19 -16.76 -0.92
CA VAL A 186 4.67 -17.86 -1.77
C VAL A 186 3.50 -18.71 -2.30
N ALA A 187 2.47 -18.93 -1.48
CA ALA A 187 1.26 -19.65 -1.87
C ALA A 187 0.48 -18.99 -3.03
N MET A 188 0.76 -17.72 -3.36
CA MET A 188 0.19 -17.07 -4.54
C MET A 188 0.83 -17.53 -5.86
N GLY A 189 1.94 -18.27 -5.80
CA GLY A 189 2.57 -18.89 -6.97
C GLY A 189 3.52 -17.97 -7.73
N PHE A 190 4.27 -17.10 -7.04
CA PHE A 190 5.38 -16.36 -7.65
C PHE A 190 6.46 -17.32 -8.18
N ASP A 191 7.16 -16.95 -9.25
CA ASP A 191 8.24 -17.79 -9.81
C ASP A 191 9.47 -17.75 -8.88
N LEU A 192 9.81 -18.90 -8.30
CA LEU A 192 10.99 -19.05 -7.43
C LEU A 192 12.27 -18.60 -8.15
N ASN A 193 12.42 -18.81 -9.45
CA ASN A 193 13.65 -18.42 -10.17
C ASN A 193 13.77 -16.90 -10.34
N LYS A 194 12.69 -16.15 -10.16
CA LYS A 194 12.60 -14.70 -10.39
C LYS A 194 12.18 -13.91 -9.16
N THR A 195 12.03 -14.56 -8.01
CA THR A 195 11.50 -13.90 -6.81
C THR A 195 12.46 -14.05 -5.64
N PHE A 196 12.87 -12.92 -5.07
CA PHE A 196 13.62 -12.87 -3.83
C PHE A 196 12.77 -12.22 -2.74
N ILE A 197 12.57 -12.93 -1.63
CA ILE A 197 11.84 -12.44 -0.46
C ILE A 197 12.85 -12.26 0.66
N PHE A 198 12.78 -11.15 1.38
CA PHE A 198 13.64 -10.95 2.54
C PHE A 198 12.91 -10.21 3.65
N ASN A 199 13.28 -10.50 4.90
CA ASN A 199 12.89 -9.70 6.04
C ASN A 199 14.06 -8.82 6.49
N ASN A 200 13.75 -7.60 6.93
CA ASN A 200 14.77 -6.58 7.19
C ASN A 200 15.74 -6.99 8.29
N LEU A 201 15.23 -7.53 9.40
CA LEU A 201 16.05 -7.85 10.58
C LEU A 201 17.13 -8.89 10.27
N GLU A 202 16.86 -9.88 9.43
CA GLU A 202 17.88 -10.88 9.05
C GLU A 202 18.73 -10.44 7.85
N PHE A 203 18.11 -9.86 6.81
CA PHE A 203 18.81 -9.54 5.58
C PHE A 203 19.85 -8.44 5.77
N MET A 204 19.61 -7.49 6.67
CA MET A 204 20.57 -6.44 7.02
C MET A 204 21.94 -7.01 7.45
N GLY A 205 21.93 -8.11 8.20
CA GLY A 205 23.15 -8.79 8.65
C GLY A 205 23.81 -9.67 7.57
N LYS A 206 23.06 -10.06 6.53
CA LYS A 206 23.52 -10.95 5.45
C LYS A 206 23.99 -10.19 4.20
N CYS A 207 23.52 -8.95 3.99
CA CYS A 207 23.86 -8.13 2.83
C CYS A 207 24.27 -6.69 3.22
N PRO A 208 25.58 -6.39 3.33
CA PRO A 208 26.05 -5.06 3.72
C PRO A 208 25.58 -3.93 2.80
N ALA A 209 25.33 -4.22 1.52
CA ALA A 209 24.87 -3.24 0.54
C ALA A 209 23.52 -2.61 0.93
N PHE A 210 22.64 -3.38 1.58
CA PHE A 210 21.36 -2.88 2.08
C PHE A 210 21.56 -1.78 3.12
N TYR A 211 22.34 -2.05 4.17
CA TYR A 211 22.64 -1.04 5.19
C TYR A 211 23.38 0.18 4.61
N GLN A 212 24.35 -0.04 3.71
CA GLN A 212 25.05 1.07 3.08
C GLN A 212 24.11 2.01 2.30
N ASN A 213 23.11 1.46 1.60
CA ASN A 213 22.12 2.28 0.90
C ASN A 213 21.17 2.99 1.87
N ILE A 214 20.81 2.37 2.99
CA ILE A 214 20.06 3.05 4.07
C ILE A 214 20.83 4.29 4.53
N ILE A 215 22.14 4.17 4.82
CA ILE A 215 22.97 5.31 5.23
C ILE A 215 23.05 6.39 4.14
N ARG A 216 23.23 6.00 2.87
CA ARG A 216 23.23 6.95 1.74
C ARG A 216 21.92 7.75 1.65
N ILE A 217 20.79 7.09 1.88
CA ILE A 217 19.47 7.72 1.87
C ILE A 217 19.27 8.61 3.11
N GLN A 218 19.61 8.12 4.30
CA GLN A 218 19.52 8.90 5.55
C GLN A 218 20.34 10.20 5.48
N LYS A 219 21.51 10.18 4.83
CA LYS A 219 22.31 11.40 4.59
C LYS A 219 21.60 12.42 3.69
N CYS A 220 20.63 11.99 2.88
CA CYS A 220 19.91 12.85 1.94
C CYS A 220 18.59 13.39 2.50
N VAL A 221 18.06 12.82 3.59
CA VAL A 221 16.74 13.14 4.13
C VAL A 221 16.89 13.75 5.53
N THR A 222 16.39 14.97 5.69
CA THR A 222 16.40 15.67 6.99
C THR A 222 15.22 15.25 7.86
N PHE A 223 15.34 15.46 9.16
CA PHE A 223 14.22 15.24 10.08
C PHE A 223 12.99 16.08 9.70
N ASN A 224 13.18 17.36 9.35
CA ASN A 224 12.08 18.23 8.90
C ASN A 224 11.32 17.66 7.70
N GLN A 225 12.01 16.99 6.76
CA GLN A 225 11.35 16.33 5.63
C GLN A 225 10.47 15.17 6.10
N VAL A 226 10.97 14.29 6.97
CA VAL A 226 10.14 13.16 7.46
C VAL A 226 9.01 13.63 8.40
N LYS A 227 9.17 14.74 9.14
CA LYS A 227 8.06 15.39 9.85
C LYS A 227 6.96 15.82 8.88
N GLY A 228 7.31 16.48 7.79
CA GLY A 228 6.35 16.94 6.79
C GLY A 228 5.70 15.83 5.97
N ILE A 229 6.43 14.73 5.70
CA ILE A 229 5.93 13.62 4.86
C ILE A 229 5.12 12.61 5.68
N PHE A 230 5.57 12.28 6.89
CA PHE A 230 5.03 11.19 7.69
C PHE A 230 4.37 11.65 9.00
N GLY A 231 4.43 12.94 9.33
CA GLY A 231 3.84 13.47 10.57
C GLY A 231 4.59 13.12 11.84
N PHE A 232 5.87 12.70 11.75
CA PHE A 232 6.67 12.40 12.94
C PHE A 232 6.89 13.64 13.81
N GLY A 233 6.99 13.41 15.12
CA GLY A 233 7.28 14.42 16.13
C GLY A 233 8.60 14.16 16.85
N ASP A 234 9.00 15.13 17.67
CA ASP A 234 10.25 15.05 18.44
C ASP A 234 10.19 13.97 19.55
N SER A 235 8.97 13.50 19.87
CA SER A 235 8.71 12.40 20.79
C SER A 235 8.74 11.01 20.15
N ASP A 236 8.81 10.90 18.81
CA ASP A 236 8.93 9.61 18.15
C ASP A 236 10.32 9.01 18.37
N ILE A 237 10.37 7.69 18.58
CA ILE A 237 11.65 6.99 18.75
C ILE A 237 12.49 7.11 17.47
N ILE A 238 13.81 7.22 17.64
CA ILE A 238 14.76 7.40 16.52
C ILE A 238 14.65 6.30 15.45
N GLY A 239 14.23 5.09 15.83
CA GLY A 239 13.98 4.00 14.89
C GLY A 239 12.86 4.31 13.91
N LYS A 240 11.75 4.90 14.36
CA LYS A 240 10.63 5.32 13.48
C LYS A 240 11.07 6.42 12.52
N ILE A 241 11.81 7.40 13.02
CA ILE A 241 12.35 8.51 12.24
C ILE A 241 13.32 8.01 11.16
N GLY A 242 14.14 7.00 11.47
CA GLY A 242 15.12 6.41 10.56
C GLY A 242 14.57 5.39 9.57
N PHE A 243 13.40 4.79 9.85
CA PHE A 243 12.81 3.69 9.07
C PHE A 243 12.51 4.01 7.60
N PRO A 244 12.05 5.22 7.20
CA PRO A 244 11.75 5.50 5.79
C PRO A 244 12.90 5.17 4.82
N ALA A 245 14.15 5.26 5.27
CA ALA A 245 15.31 4.86 4.47
C ALA A 245 15.40 3.34 4.22
N ALA A 246 14.97 2.51 5.19
CA ALA A 246 14.91 1.06 5.06
C ALA A 246 13.87 0.62 4.02
N GLN A 247 12.74 1.32 3.90
CA GLN A 247 11.73 1.05 2.88
C GLN A 247 12.10 1.62 1.49
N ALA A 248 12.90 2.68 1.46
CA ALA A 248 13.39 3.30 0.22
C ALA A 248 14.54 2.51 -0.43
N ALA A 249 15.44 1.91 0.36
CA ALA A 249 16.64 1.24 -0.13
C ALA A 249 16.39 0.13 -1.17
N PRO A 250 15.35 -0.73 -1.07
CA PRO A 250 15.08 -1.75 -2.08
C PRO A 250 14.70 -1.21 -3.46
N ALA A 251 14.35 0.08 -3.58
CA ALA A 251 14.12 0.73 -4.87
C ALA A 251 15.43 1.10 -5.61
N LEU A 252 16.59 0.90 -4.97
CA LEU A 252 17.91 1.05 -5.58
C LEU A 252 18.50 -0.33 -5.87
N SER A 253 18.78 -0.63 -7.15
CA SER A 253 19.28 -1.95 -7.56
C SER A 253 20.60 -2.35 -6.89
N SER A 254 21.42 -1.38 -6.47
CA SER A 254 22.66 -1.66 -5.73
C SER A 254 22.44 -2.25 -4.34
N THR A 255 21.21 -2.27 -3.83
CA THR A 255 20.83 -3.00 -2.61
C THR A 255 20.96 -4.52 -2.81
N PHE A 256 20.85 -5.00 -4.04
CA PHE A 256 20.89 -6.42 -4.39
C PHE A 256 22.02 -6.73 -5.38
N PRO A 257 23.30 -6.59 -4.97
CA PRO A 257 24.44 -6.78 -5.87
C PRO A 257 24.55 -8.23 -6.40
N PHE A 258 24.03 -9.20 -5.66
CA PHE A 258 23.96 -10.60 -6.08
C PHE A 258 22.92 -10.88 -7.19
N ILE A 259 22.03 -9.91 -7.47
CA ILE A 259 21.05 -9.97 -8.56
C ILE A 259 21.49 -9.06 -9.73
N PHE A 260 21.88 -7.82 -9.42
CA PHE A 260 22.10 -6.79 -10.44
C PHE A 260 23.57 -6.41 -10.67
N GLY A 261 24.50 -6.94 -9.86
CA GLY A 261 25.90 -6.51 -9.87
C GLY A 261 26.00 -5.00 -9.66
N ASN A 262 26.78 -4.34 -10.53
CA ASN A 262 26.96 -2.88 -10.52
C ASN A 262 25.95 -2.12 -11.40
N LYS A 263 24.98 -2.82 -12.01
CA LYS A 263 24.01 -2.19 -12.92
C LYS A 263 22.99 -1.36 -12.15
N LYS A 264 22.71 -0.16 -12.65
CA LYS A 264 21.63 0.72 -12.16
C LYS A 264 20.36 0.41 -12.95
N VAL A 265 19.48 -0.40 -12.36
CA VAL A 265 18.29 -0.95 -13.01
C VAL A 265 17.06 -0.17 -12.55
N HIS A 266 16.12 0.11 -13.45
CA HIS A 266 14.87 0.78 -13.10
C HIS A 266 13.98 -0.13 -12.25
N CYS A 267 13.25 0.47 -11.32
CA CYS A 267 12.36 -0.22 -10.39
C CYS A 267 10.91 0.22 -10.65
N LEU A 268 9.98 -0.73 -10.75
CA LEU A 268 8.54 -0.50 -10.72
C LEU A 268 7.96 -1.03 -9.41
N ILE A 269 7.18 -0.19 -8.71
CA ILE A 269 6.60 -0.49 -7.41
C ILE A 269 5.07 -0.56 -7.48
N PRO A 270 4.48 -1.77 -7.46
CA PRO A 270 3.04 -1.94 -7.24
C PRO A 270 2.72 -1.87 -5.74
N CYS A 271 1.88 -0.91 -5.36
CA CYS A 271 1.44 -0.74 -3.97
C CYS A 271 0.05 -0.09 -3.89
N ALA A 272 -0.56 -0.11 -2.71
CA ALA A 272 -1.69 0.79 -2.44
C ALA A 272 -1.17 2.23 -2.31
N ILE A 273 -2.02 3.21 -2.60
CA ILE A 273 -1.61 4.62 -2.63
C ILE A 273 -1.12 5.17 -1.29
N ASP A 274 -1.46 4.53 -0.16
CA ASP A 274 -0.95 4.90 1.17
C ASP A 274 0.59 4.75 1.30
N GLN A 275 1.23 3.99 0.41
CA GLN A 275 2.68 3.84 0.39
C GLN A 275 3.42 4.91 -0.45
N ASP A 276 2.70 5.74 -1.23
CA ASP A 276 3.31 6.79 -2.07
C ASP A 276 4.23 7.75 -1.30
N PRO A 277 3.95 8.17 -0.04
CA PRO A 277 4.85 9.05 0.71
C PRO A 277 6.30 8.54 0.81
N TYR A 278 6.51 7.24 1.04
CA TYR A 278 7.85 6.63 1.06
C TYR A 278 8.57 6.77 -0.28
N PHE A 279 7.84 6.53 -1.37
CA PHE A 279 8.44 6.48 -2.70
C PHE A 279 8.52 7.85 -3.36
N ARG A 280 7.67 8.81 -2.99
CA ARG A 280 7.85 10.22 -3.29
C ARG A 280 9.17 10.73 -2.72
N MET A 281 9.43 10.46 -1.43
CA MET A 281 10.74 10.74 -0.80
C MET A 281 11.89 10.04 -1.55
N THR A 282 11.71 8.75 -1.87
CA THR A 282 12.71 7.95 -2.59
C THR A 282 13.05 8.54 -3.97
N ARG A 283 12.06 9.03 -4.71
CA ARG A 283 12.22 9.66 -6.03
C ARG A 283 12.99 10.98 -5.97
N ASP A 284 12.92 11.72 -4.88
CA ASP A 284 13.71 12.95 -4.67
C ASP A 284 15.16 12.62 -4.29
N VAL A 285 15.39 11.51 -3.61
CA VAL A 285 16.72 11.05 -3.19
C VAL A 285 17.49 10.35 -4.31
N ALA A 286 16.83 9.51 -5.11
CA ALA A 286 17.50 8.63 -6.07
C ALA A 286 18.46 9.35 -7.05
N PRO A 287 18.09 10.48 -7.68
CA PRO A 287 19.00 11.20 -8.58
C PRO A 287 20.26 11.74 -7.87
N ARG A 288 20.15 12.14 -6.60
CA ARG A 288 21.30 12.63 -5.78
C ARG A 288 22.31 11.52 -5.50
N LEU A 289 21.84 10.27 -5.50
CA LEU A 289 22.67 9.06 -5.40
C LEU A 289 23.07 8.52 -6.79
N GLY A 290 22.67 9.19 -7.87
CA GLY A 290 22.93 8.80 -9.24
C GLY A 290 22.11 7.59 -9.71
N PHE A 291 20.96 7.30 -9.11
CA PHE A 291 20.04 6.23 -9.51
C PHE A 291 18.84 6.78 -10.28
N PRO A 292 18.22 5.98 -11.16
CA PRO A 292 16.94 6.34 -11.76
C PRO A 292 15.85 6.44 -10.67
N LYS A 293 14.85 7.28 -10.91
CA LYS A 293 13.66 7.32 -10.07
C LYS A 293 12.88 6.01 -10.22
N CYS A 294 12.34 5.47 -9.13
CA CYS A 294 11.40 4.35 -9.21
C CYS A 294 10.07 4.81 -9.82
N ALA A 295 9.50 3.96 -10.67
CA ALA A 295 8.13 4.09 -11.14
C ALA A 295 7.16 3.46 -10.13
N LEU A 296 5.91 3.91 -10.15
CA LEU A 296 4.86 3.43 -9.25
C LEU A 296 3.57 3.13 -10.00
N ILE A 297 2.82 2.15 -9.50
CA ILE A 297 1.43 1.92 -9.87
C ILE A 297 0.61 1.71 -8.59
N HIS A 298 -0.41 2.55 -8.39
CA HIS A 298 -1.14 2.69 -7.15
C HIS A 298 -2.52 2.07 -7.22
N SER A 299 -2.84 1.19 -6.27
CA SER A 299 -4.20 0.69 -6.06
C SER A 299 -5.02 1.61 -5.16
N SER A 300 -6.33 1.57 -5.38
CA SER A 300 -7.33 1.99 -4.42
C SER A 300 -7.29 1.08 -3.18
N PHE A 301 -7.95 1.51 -2.10
CA PHE A 301 -8.10 0.69 -0.92
C PHE A 301 -9.16 -0.39 -1.11
N PHE A 302 -8.91 -1.54 -0.50
CA PHE A 302 -9.91 -2.58 -0.37
C PHE A 302 -10.85 -2.24 0.79
N PRO A 303 -12.17 -2.14 0.56
CA PRO A 303 -13.11 -1.70 1.60
C PRO A 303 -13.17 -2.72 2.75
N ALA A 304 -13.35 -2.21 3.96
CA ALA A 304 -13.71 -3.05 5.10
C ALA A 304 -15.10 -3.66 4.89
N LEU A 305 -15.41 -4.77 5.58
CA LEU A 305 -16.74 -5.37 5.51
C LEU A 305 -17.84 -4.38 5.91
N GLN A 306 -17.58 -3.51 6.88
CA GLN A 306 -18.54 -2.52 7.38
C GLN A 306 -18.82 -1.36 6.40
N GLY A 307 -18.04 -1.22 5.32
CA GLY A 307 -18.21 -0.15 4.33
C GLY A 307 -16.91 0.47 3.85
N ALA A 308 -17.02 1.43 2.92
CA ALA A 308 -15.89 2.05 2.23
C ALA A 308 -15.17 3.17 3.02
N LYS A 309 -15.70 3.57 4.19
CA LYS A 309 -15.11 4.61 5.05
C LYS A 309 -13.74 4.23 5.61
N THR A 310 -13.50 2.94 5.80
CA THR A 310 -12.26 2.39 6.36
C THR A 310 -11.70 1.29 5.47
N LYS A 311 -10.37 1.11 5.51
CA LYS A 311 -9.71 -0.01 4.84
C LYS A 311 -9.83 -1.29 5.66
N MET A 312 -9.86 -2.44 4.99
CA MET A 312 -9.79 -3.74 5.66
C MET A 312 -8.52 -3.83 6.53
N SER A 313 -8.68 -4.23 7.80
CA SER A 313 -7.61 -4.26 8.77
C SER A 313 -7.55 -5.61 9.49
N ALA A 314 -6.34 -6.18 9.57
CA ALA A 314 -6.10 -7.42 10.32
C ALA A 314 -6.32 -7.25 11.84
N SER A 315 -6.38 -6.02 12.35
CA SER A 315 -6.64 -5.74 13.77
C SER A 315 -8.11 -5.93 14.17
N GLU A 316 -9.04 -6.01 13.20
CA GLU A 316 -10.47 -6.15 13.45
C GLU A 316 -11.01 -7.42 12.79
N GLN A 317 -11.26 -8.47 13.59
CA GLN A 317 -11.64 -9.79 13.05
C GLN A 317 -12.91 -9.80 12.19
N ASN A 318 -13.84 -8.88 12.46
CA ASN A 318 -15.11 -8.78 11.75
C ASN A 318 -15.06 -7.85 10.53
N SER A 319 -13.95 -7.12 10.30
CA SER A 319 -13.81 -6.21 9.17
C SER A 319 -13.20 -6.87 7.93
N ALA A 320 -12.68 -8.10 8.07
CA ALA A 320 -11.88 -8.77 7.07
C ALA A 320 -12.27 -10.23 6.81
N VAL A 321 -12.13 -10.66 5.56
CA VAL A 321 -12.08 -12.08 5.18
C VAL A 321 -10.62 -12.51 5.16
N PHE A 322 -10.22 -13.38 6.09
CA PHE A 322 -8.85 -13.87 6.22
C PHE A 322 -8.61 -15.05 5.28
N LEU A 323 -7.36 -15.25 4.87
CA LEU A 323 -6.97 -16.41 4.06
C LEU A 323 -7.03 -17.73 4.83
N THR A 324 -7.21 -17.65 6.15
CA THR A 324 -7.43 -18.80 7.05
C THR A 324 -8.91 -19.05 7.36
N ASP A 325 -9.83 -18.22 6.85
CA ASP A 325 -11.25 -18.44 7.07
C ASP A 325 -11.74 -19.70 6.32
N THR A 326 -12.56 -20.50 6.99
CA THR A 326 -13.29 -21.62 6.38
C THR A 326 -14.42 -21.10 5.47
N PRO A 327 -14.93 -21.90 4.51
CA PRO A 327 -16.08 -21.54 3.69
C PRO A 327 -17.29 -21.03 4.50
N LYS A 328 -17.54 -21.65 5.67
CA LYS A 328 -18.61 -21.25 6.59
C LYS A 328 -18.33 -19.87 7.21
N GLN A 329 -17.09 -19.57 7.59
CA GLN A 329 -16.71 -18.27 8.12
C GLN A 329 -16.80 -17.17 7.05
N ILE A 330 -16.34 -17.43 5.83
CA ILE A 330 -16.46 -16.51 4.68
C ILE A 330 -17.94 -16.15 4.47
N LYS A 331 -18.79 -17.18 4.33
CA LYS A 331 -20.25 -17.01 4.17
C LYS A 331 -20.87 -16.19 5.31
N ASN A 332 -20.55 -16.52 6.55
CA ASN A 332 -21.10 -15.84 7.71
C ASN A 332 -20.66 -14.38 7.77
N LYS A 333 -19.39 -14.08 7.48
CA LYS A 333 -18.86 -12.72 7.49
C LYS A 333 -19.50 -11.85 6.41
N ILE A 334 -19.59 -12.36 5.18
CA ILE A 334 -20.21 -11.62 4.08
C ILE A 334 -21.70 -11.39 4.35
N ASN A 335 -22.42 -12.42 4.82
CA ASN A 335 -23.85 -12.27 5.09
C ASN A 335 -24.12 -11.28 6.24
N LYS A 336 -23.38 -11.39 7.34
CA LYS A 336 -23.67 -10.65 8.58
C LYS A 336 -23.02 -9.26 8.63
N TYR A 337 -21.82 -9.10 8.07
CA TYR A 337 -21.02 -7.89 8.28
C TYR A 337 -20.78 -7.08 7.02
N ALA A 338 -20.91 -7.66 5.82
CA ALA A 338 -20.78 -6.87 4.59
C ALA A 338 -21.93 -5.88 4.48
N PHE A 339 -21.60 -4.58 4.52
CA PHE A 339 -22.55 -3.50 4.31
C PHE A 339 -23.22 -3.63 2.95
N SER A 340 -24.52 -3.36 2.90
CA SER A 340 -25.30 -3.44 1.69
C SER A 340 -25.73 -2.07 1.21
N GLY A 341 -25.58 -1.84 -0.10
CA GLY A 341 -26.20 -0.72 -0.80
C GLY A 341 -27.64 -1.00 -1.24
N GLY A 342 -28.25 -2.09 -0.76
CA GLY A 342 -29.63 -2.45 -1.04
C GLY A 342 -30.63 -1.60 -0.25
N ARG A 343 -31.91 -1.94 -0.38
CA ARG A 343 -33.01 -1.26 0.34
C ARG A 343 -33.44 -2.11 1.53
N THR A 344 -34.16 -1.51 2.47
CA THR A 344 -34.56 -2.18 3.71
C THR A 344 -35.59 -3.28 3.44
N THR A 345 -36.49 -3.08 2.48
CA THR A 345 -37.51 -4.06 2.09
C THR A 345 -37.29 -4.57 0.66
N VAL A 346 -37.80 -5.77 0.38
CA VAL A 346 -37.72 -6.37 -0.97
C VAL A 346 -38.50 -5.53 -1.96
N GLU A 347 -39.67 -5.04 -1.57
CA GLU A 347 -40.54 -4.21 -2.39
C GLU A 347 -39.84 -2.92 -2.82
N GLU A 348 -39.22 -2.23 -1.86
CA GLU A 348 -38.45 -1.01 -2.13
C GLU A 348 -37.23 -1.31 -3.01
N HIS A 349 -36.55 -2.44 -2.77
CA HIS A 349 -35.40 -2.85 -3.59
C HIS A 349 -35.80 -3.17 -5.02
N ARG A 350 -36.94 -3.85 -5.23
CA ARG A 350 -37.48 -4.16 -6.55
C ARG A 350 -37.89 -2.90 -7.31
N GLN A 351 -38.33 -1.85 -6.60
CA GLN A 351 -38.77 -0.60 -7.20
C GLN A 351 -37.62 0.37 -7.49
N LEU A 352 -36.67 0.53 -6.56
CA LEU A 352 -35.63 1.56 -6.59
C LEU A 352 -34.23 1.03 -6.90
N GLY A 353 -34.05 -0.30 -6.88
CA GLY A 353 -32.75 -0.93 -7.01
C GLY A 353 -31.80 -0.72 -5.83
N GLY A 354 -30.69 -1.44 -5.89
CA GLY A 354 -29.53 -1.23 -5.03
C GLY A 354 -28.55 -0.21 -5.61
N ILE A 355 -27.59 0.21 -4.78
CA ILE A 355 -26.51 1.13 -5.14
C ILE A 355 -25.19 0.34 -5.10
N PRO A 356 -24.70 -0.16 -6.25
CA PRO A 356 -23.48 -0.98 -6.30
C PRO A 356 -22.24 -0.26 -5.74
N ASP A 357 -22.12 1.06 -5.93
CA ASP A 357 -20.94 1.83 -5.55
C ASP A 357 -20.66 1.82 -4.04
N ILE A 358 -21.70 1.68 -3.22
CA ILE A 358 -21.58 1.56 -1.76
C ILE A 358 -21.75 0.12 -1.25
N ASP A 359 -22.10 -0.84 -2.12
CA ASP A 359 -22.36 -2.23 -1.72
C ASP A 359 -21.05 -3.03 -1.64
N VAL A 360 -20.71 -3.51 -0.43
CA VAL A 360 -19.44 -4.21 -0.22
C VAL A 360 -19.36 -5.54 -0.97
N ALA A 361 -20.49 -6.25 -1.16
CA ALA A 361 -20.49 -7.48 -1.94
C ALA A 361 -20.20 -7.21 -3.42
N TYR A 362 -20.76 -6.13 -3.97
CA TYR A 362 -20.40 -5.67 -5.31
C TYR A 362 -18.92 -5.27 -5.40
N GLN A 363 -18.39 -4.55 -4.40
CA GLN A 363 -16.96 -4.20 -4.39
C GLN A 363 -16.09 -5.47 -4.35
N LEU A 364 -16.39 -6.47 -3.51
CA LEU A 364 -15.67 -7.76 -3.52
C LEU A 364 -15.64 -8.37 -4.93
N LEU A 365 -16.77 -8.39 -5.65
CA LEU A 365 -16.85 -8.89 -7.02
C LEU A 365 -16.03 -8.03 -7.99
N LYS A 366 -16.06 -6.70 -7.89
CA LYS A 366 -15.26 -5.80 -8.72
C LYS A 366 -13.76 -6.12 -8.65
N PHE A 367 -13.27 -6.57 -7.48
CA PHE A 367 -11.88 -6.94 -7.26
C PHE A 367 -11.54 -8.39 -7.62
N PHE A 368 -12.47 -9.35 -7.51
CA PHE A 368 -12.13 -10.78 -7.60
C PHE A 368 -12.87 -11.57 -8.68
N LEU A 369 -13.98 -11.07 -9.22
CA LEU A 369 -14.67 -11.69 -10.34
C LEU A 369 -13.97 -11.27 -11.63
N GLU A 370 -13.21 -12.14 -12.29
CA GLU A 370 -12.42 -11.78 -13.48
C GLU A 370 -13.25 -11.42 -14.72
N ASP A 371 -14.46 -11.97 -14.85
CA ASP A 371 -15.34 -11.74 -16.01
C ASP A 371 -16.03 -10.37 -15.94
N ASP A 372 -15.58 -9.45 -16.79
CA ASP A 372 -16.13 -8.09 -16.93
C ASP A 372 -17.59 -8.07 -17.39
N LYS A 373 -17.98 -8.96 -18.30
CA LYS A 373 -19.37 -9.03 -18.77
C LYS A 373 -20.26 -9.46 -17.62
N LYS A 374 -19.82 -10.48 -16.86
CA LYS A 374 -20.58 -10.94 -15.70
C LYS A 374 -20.69 -9.87 -14.62
N LEU A 375 -19.62 -9.13 -14.37
CA LEU A 375 -19.64 -8.03 -13.41
C LEU A 375 -20.64 -6.94 -13.83
N GLU A 376 -20.68 -6.58 -15.12
CA GLU A 376 -21.62 -5.59 -15.63
C GLU A 376 -23.08 -6.07 -15.57
N GLU A 377 -23.34 -7.35 -15.86
CA GLU A 377 -24.66 -7.97 -15.66
C GLU A 377 -25.11 -7.83 -14.20
N VAL A 378 -24.22 -8.15 -13.25
CA VAL A 378 -24.50 -8.02 -11.81
C VAL A 378 -24.78 -6.57 -11.43
N ARG A 379 -23.97 -5.63 -11.93
CA ARG A 379 -24.16 -4.19 -11.68
C ARG A 379 -25.53 -3.72 -12.15
N LEU A 380 -25.91 -4.07 -13.37
CA LEU A 380 -27.19 -3.67 -13.98
C LEU A 380 -28.36 -4.32 -13.25
N ALA A 381 -28.32 -5.63 -13.00
CA ALA A 381 -29.39 -6.36 -12.33
C ALA A 381 -29.61 -5.85 -10.89
N TYR A 382 -28.53 -5.57 -10.16
CA TYR A 382 -28.63 -5.01 -8.80
C TYR A 382 -29.18 -3.58 -8.82
N SER A 383 -28.71 -2.74 -9.75
CA SER A 383 -29.15 -1.34 -9.89
C SER A 383 -30.63 -1.23 -10.32
N LYS A 384 -31.16 -2.22 -11.01
CA LYS A 384 -32.58 -2.29 -11.42
C LYS A 384 -33.48 -2.98 -10.38
N GLY A 385 -32.91 -3.52 -9.31
CA GLY A 385 -33.66 -4.30 -8.32
C GLY A 385 -34.02 -5.72 -8.78
N GLU A 386 -33.51 -6.18 -9.92
CA GLU A 386 -33.72 -7.54 -10.44
C GLU A 386 -32.94 -8.59 -9.62
N MET A 387 -31.76 -8.21 -9.13
CA MET A 387 -30.96 -9.01 -8.19
C MET A 387 -31.09 -8.45 -6.78
N LEU A 388 -31.38 -9.29 -5.79
CA LEU A 388 -31.48 -8.91 -4.38
C LEU A 388 -30.12 -8.94 -3.68
N THR A 389 -30.02 -8.23 -2.55
CA THR A 389 -28.82 -8.21 -1.68
C THR A 389 -28.35 -9.62 -1.27
N GLY A 390 -29.28 -10.54 -1.00
CA GLY A 390 -28.92 -11.92 -0.65
C GLY A 390 -28.25 -12.68 -1.81
N GLU A 391 -28.63 -12.37 -3.05
CA GLU A 391 -28.12 -13.02 -4.26
C GLU A 391 -26.73 -12.50 -4.62
N ILE A 392 -26.50 -11.18 -4.54
CA ILE A 392 -25.16 -10.61 -4.76
C ILE A 392 -24.17 -11.07 -3.67
N LYS A 393 -24.60 -11.15 -2.41
CA LYS A 393 -23.78 -11.70 -1.31
C LYS A 393 -23.44 -13.17 -1.54
N LYS A 394 -24.40 -13.96 -2.03
CA LYS A 394 -24.17 -15.37 -2.41
C LYS A 394 -23.11 -15.46 -3.51
N LEU A 395 -23.20 -14.64 -4.56
CA LEU A 395 -22.21 -14.61 -5.64
C LEU A 395 -20.82 -14.20 -5.13
N ALA A 396 -20.74 -13.23 -4.23
CA ALA A 396 -19.48 -12.83 -3.61
C ALA A 396 -18.85 -13.99 -2.79
N VAL A 397 -19.67 -14.74 -2.05
CA VAL A 397 -19.21 -15.95 -1.33
C VAL A 397 -18.71 -17.02 -2.31
N GLU A 398 -19.46 -17.28 -3.38
CA GLU A 398 -19.10 -18.26 -4.41
C GLU A 398 -17.84 -17.87 -5.19
N THR A 399 -17.55 -16.57 -5.31
CA THR A 399 -16.32 -16.06 -5.94
C THR A 399 -15.12 -16.15 -5.01
N LEU A 400 -15.26 -15.76 -3.74
CA LEU A 400 -14.15 -15.69 -2.79
C LEU A 400 -13.76 -17.04 -2.20
N THR A 401 -14.72 -17.94 -1.99
CA THR A 401 -14.45 -19.23 -1.34
C THR A 401 -13.41 -20.06 -2.12
N PRO A 402 -13.53 -20.25 -3.45
CA PRO A 402 -12.53 -20.99 -4.21
C PRO A 402 -11.15 -20.33 -4.17
N ILE A 403 -11.06 -19.00 -4.17
CA ILE A 403 -9.78 -18.27 -4.09
C ILE A 403 -9.08 -18.59 -2.76
N VAL A 404 -9.82 -18.52 -1.65
CA VAL A 404 -9.27 -18.83 -0.32
C VAL A 404 -8.91 -20.31 -0.19
N GLU A 405 -9.74 -21.22 -0.67
CA GLU A 405 -9.46 -22.66 -0.63
C GLU A 405 -8.24 -23.05 -1.47
N GLN A 406 -8.10 -22.47 -2.66
CA GLN A 406 -6.92 -22.67 -3.51
C GLN A 406 -5.65 -22.11 -2.86
N HIS A 407 -5.72 -20.91 -2.27
CA HIS A 407 -4.62 -20.35 -1.51
C HIS A 407 -4.23 -21.25 -0.32
N GLN A 408 -5.20 -21.73 0.45
CA GLN A 408 -4.96 -22.65 1.57
C GLN A 408 -4.32 -23.97 1.10
N ALA A 409 -4.76 -24.52 -0.02
CA ALA A 409 -4.18 -25.72 -0.60
C ALA A 409 -2.71 -25.48 -1.03
N ALA A 410 -2.43 -24.36 -1.71
CA ALA A 410 -1.07 -23.99 -2.11
C ALA A 410 -0.17 -23.72 -0.89
N ARG A 411 -0.67 -23.01 0.13
CA ARG A 411 0.06 -22.70 1.36
C ARG A 411 0.49 -23.95 2.12
N LYS A 412 -0.32 -25.01 2.12
CA LYS A 412 0.03 -26.31 2.74
C LYS A 412 1.26 -26.96 2.09
N LEU A 413 1.58 -26.62 0.84
CA LEU A 413 2.74 -27.14 0.11
C LEU A 413 4.01 -26.30 0.36
N VAL A 414 3.90 -25.16 1.03
CA VAL A 414 5.05 -24.30 1.35
C VAL A 414 5.72 -24.79 2.63
N THR A 415 6.64 -25.74 2.47
CA THR A 415 7.52 -26.20 3.56
C THR A 415 8.56 -25.13 3.88
N ASP A 416 9.26 -25.28 5.01
CA ASP A 416 10.34 -24.34 5.37
C ASP A 416 11.50 -24.42 4.34
N GLU A 417 11.77 -25.58 3.75
CA GLU A 417 12.77 -25.72 2.67
C GLU A 417 12.34 -25.02 1.38
N VAL A 418 11.05 -25.03 1.05
CA VAL A 418 10.52 -24.26 -0.09
C VAL A 418 10.66 -22.77 0.21
N LEU A 419 10.30 -22.36 1.42
CA LEU A 419 10.37 -20.96 1.84
C LEU A 419 11.80 -20.44 1.83
N ASP A 420 12.76 -21.19 2.38
CA ASP A 420 14.16 -20.79 2.48
C ASP A 420 14.79 -20.53 1.11
N LYS A 421 14.36 -21.25 0.06
CA LYS A 421 14.79 -20.97 -1.31
C LYS A 421 14.38 -19.57 -1.79
N TYR A 422 13.27 -19.01 -1.32
CA TYR A 422 12.90 -17.63 -1.64
C TYR A 422 13.78 -16.60 -0.92
N PHE A 423 14.27 -16.94 0.28
CA PHE A 423 15.13 -16.10 1.12
C PHE A 423 16.63 -16.25 0.82
N GLU A 424 17.00 -17.23 0.02
CA GLU A 424 18.39 -17.47 -0.37
C GLU A 424 18.94 -16.32 -1.23
N ILE A 425 20.08 -15.76 -0.81
CA ILE A 425 20.83 -14.75 -1.56
C ILE A 425 21.44 -15.42 -2.80
N ARG A 426 20.76 -15.30 -3.94
CA ARG A 426 21.13 -15.96 -5.20
C ARG A 426 20.85 -15.07 -6.41
N ALA A 427 21.55 -15.35 -7.51
CA ALA A 427 21.19 -14.76 -8.79
C ALA A 427 19.79 -15.22 -9.22
N LEU A 428 19.00 -14.32 -9.77
CA LEU A 428 17.69 -14.62 -10.34
C LEU A 428 17.81 -14.85 -11.85
N LYS A 429 16.97 -15.72 -12.42
CA LYS A 429 16.94 -16.03 -13.85
C LYS A 429 15.96 -15.09 -14.56
N PHE A 430 16.46 -13.97 -15.06
CA PHE A 430 15.65 -12.98 -15.80
C PHE A 430 16.44 -12.37 -16.95
N GLY A 431 15.75 -12.07 -18.05
CA GLY A 431 16.40 -11.72 -19.32
C GLY A 431 17.03 -12.95 -19.98
N SER A 432 16.74 -13.13 -21.27
CA SER A 432 17.34 -14.16 -22.13
C SER A 432 18.86 -14.07 -22.18
#